data_AF-A0A8H3GXA7-F1
#
_entry.id   AF-A0A8H3GXA7-F1
#
_cell.length_a   1.000
_cell.length_b   1.000
_cell.length_c   1.000
_cell.angle_alpha   90.00
_cell.angle_beta   90.00
_cell.angle_gamma   90.00
#
_symmetry.space_group_name_H-M   'P 1'
#
loop_
_entity.id
_entity.type
_entity.pdbx_description
1 polymer ?
#
loop_
_entity_poly.entity_id
_entity_poly.type
_entity_poly.pdbx_seq_one_letter_code
_entity_poly.pdbx_strand_id
1 'polypeptide(L)'
;MILSEIQAPEVLKEKGTAPTTESDVYAFGMTIFNIMTGQPPFADKWEPLVIVEVLKMKGQPSQPEFNHTLQRSDAKAKMSELLKWCIAYEPGDRPNVSQVKDALIEVEKLECTLIEDVKIERDGSK
;
A
#
# COMPACT_ATOMS: atom_id res chain seq x y z
N MET A 1 9.10 -17.21 -9.03
CA MET A 1 7.83 -16.83 -9.68
C MET A 1 6.99 -16.19 -8.60
N ILE A 2 6.86 -14.86 -8.60
CA ILE A 2 6.40 -14.02 -7.47
C ILE A 2 4.87 -14.09 -7.27
N LEU A 3 4.19 -15.08 -7.86
CA LEU A 3 2.74 -15.03 -8.04
C LEU A 3 1.94 -15.33 -6.76
N SER A 4 2.52 -16.00 -5.77
CA SER A 4 1.83 -16.38 -4.52
C SER A 4 1.72 -15.22 -3.52
N GLU A 5 2.70 -14.31 -3.51
CA GLU A 5 2.86 -13.28 -2.47
C GLU A 5 1.90 -12.09 -2.62
N ILE A 6 1.32 -11.89 -3.82
CA ILE A 6 0.39 -10.78 -4.10
C ILE A 6 -1.07 -11.21 -4.24
N GLN A 7 -1.37 -12.51 -4.14
CA GLN A 7 -2.74 -13.01 -4.27
C GLN A 7 -3.57 -12.74 -3.03
N ALA A 8 -4.83 -12.37 -3.25
CA ALA A 8 -5.79 -12.14 -2.17
C ALA A 8 -6.15 -13.44 -1.43
N PRO A 9 -6.49 -13.38 -0.13
CA PRO A 9 -6.78 -14.57 0.68
C PRO A 9 -7.87 -15.48 0.08
N GLU A 10 -8.93 -14.89 -0.47
CA GLU A 10 -10.04 -15.61 -1.10
C GLU A 10 -9.66 -16.32 -2.40
N VAL A 11 -8.69 -15.77 -3.14
CA VAL A 11 -8.15 -16.39 -4.36
C VAL A 11 -7.23 -17.56 -4.01
N LEU A 12 -6.48 -17.45 -2.90
CA LEU A 12 -5.61 -18.52 -2.40
C LEU A 12 -6.38 -19.70 -1.78
N LYS A 13 -7.57 -19.47 -1.22
CA LYS A 13 -8.37 -20.52 -0.55
C LYS A 13 -8.88 -21.59 -1.51
N GLU A 14 -9.29 -21.19 -2.70
CA GLU A 14 -9.98 -22.08 -3.64
C GLU A 14 -9.37 -21.95 -5.03
N LYS A 15 -8.88 -23.09 -5.54
CA LYS A 15 -8.24 -23.14 -6.85
C LYS A 15 -9.29 -22.94 -7.94
N GLY A 16 -9.11 -21.91 -8.75
CA GLY A 16 -10.03 -21.58 -9.85
C GLY A 16 -11.07 -20.53 -9.49
N THR A 17 -11.00 -19.92 -8.30
CA THR A 17 -11.75 -18.70 -8.00
C THR A 17 -11.44 -17.63 -9.04
N ALA A 18 -12.48 -17.11 -9.68
CA ALA A 18 -12.33 -16.00 -10.61
C ALA A 18 -11.87 -14.74 -9.85
N PRO A 19 -10.90 -13.99 -10.38
CA PRO A 19 -10.55 -12.68 -9.82
C PRO A 19 -11.78 -11.77 -9.76
N THR A 20 -11.89 -11.02 -8.67
CA THR A 20 -12.88 -9.96 -8.48
C THR A 20 -12.19 -8.60 -8.41
N THR A 21 -12.96 -7.53 -8.54
CA THR A 21 -12.47 -6.16 -8.37
C THR A 21 -11.75 -5.98 -7.02
N GLU A 22 -12.29 -6.55 -5.96
CA GLU A 22 -11.71 -6.49 -4.61
C GLU A 22 -10.39 -7.28 -4.53
N SER A 23 -10.28 -8.40 -5.23
CA SER A 23 -9.02 -9.16 -5.32
C SER A 23 -7.95 -8.41 -6.09
N ASP A 24 -8.33 -7.65 -7.13
CA ASP A 24 -7.43 -6.77 -7.87
C ASP A 24 -6.93 -5.61 -6.99
N VAL A 25 -7.80 -5.03 -6.15
CA VAL A 25 -7.42 -3.99 -5.18
C VAL A 25 -6.39 -4.52 -4.18
N TYR A 26 -6.55 -5.75 -3.69
CA TYR A 26 -5.57 -6.38 -2.82
C TYR A 26 -4.21 -6.54 -3.52
N ALA A 27 -4.21 -7.13 -4.72
CA ALA A 27 -3.00 -7.34 -5.50
C ALA A 27 -2.30 -6.01 -5.86
N PHE A 28 -3.09 -4.96 -6.14
CA PHE A 28 -2.61 -3.61 -6.36
C PHE A 28 -1.95 -3.02 -5.10
N GLY A 29 -2.57 -3.18 -3.92
CA GLY A 29 -1.98 -2.78 -2.64
C GLY A 29 -0.63 -3.46 -2.37
N MET A 30 -0.56 -4.77 -2.57
CA MET A 30 0.70 -5.52 -2.46
C MET A 30 1.76 -5.08 -3.49
N THR A 31 1.32 -4.70 -4.69
CA THR A 31 2.21 -4.18 -5.73
C THR A 31 2.78 -2.81 -5.36
N ILE A 32 1.96 -1.89 -4.85
CA ILE A 32 2.43 -0.60 -4.33
C ILE A 32 3.41 -0.83 -3.18
N PHE A 33 3.10 -1.73 -2.25
CA PHE A 33 4.00 -2.08 -1.15
C PHE A 33 5.38 -2.49 -1.68
N ASN A 34 5.43 -3.38 -2.67
CA ASN A 34 6.68 -3.85 -3.27
C ASN A 34 7.46 -2.69 -3.93
N ILE A 35 6.78 -1.83 -4.68
CA ILE A 35 7.39 -0.67 -5.34
C ILE A 35 7.99 0.30 -4.32
N MET A 36 7.23 0.62 -3.26
CA MET A 36 7.62 1.67 -2.30
C MET A 36 8.69 1.21 -1.31
N THR A 37 8.78 -0.09 -1.02
CA THR A 37 9.81 -0.67 -0.15
C THR A 37 11.02 -1.20 -0.94
N GLY A 38 10.84 -1.52 -2.22
CA GLY A 38 11.84 -2.21 -3.04
C GLY A 38 12.06 -3.67 -2.62
N GLN A 39 11.15 -4.24 -1.83
CA GLN A 39 11.21 -5.61 -1.32
C GLN A 39 9.85 -6.30 -1.50
N PRO A 40 9.82 -7.62 -1.74
CA PRO A 40 8.56 -8.34 -1.82
C PRO A 40 7.77 -8.24 -0.51
N PRO A 41 6.43 -8.22 -0.55
CA PRO A 41 5.61 -8.38 0.65
C PRO A 41 6.03 -9.64 1.41
N PHE A 42 6.17 -9.56 2.74
CA PHE A 42 6.64 -10.66 3.59
C PHE A 42 8.07 -11.15 3.28
N ALA A 43 8.97 -10.27 2.82
CA ALA A 43 10.40 -10.60 2.59
C ALA A 43 11.12 -11.25 3.79
N ASP A 44 10.60 -11.08 5.01
CA ASP A 44 11.10 -11.68 6.25
C ASP A 44 10.66 -13.15 6.44
N LYS A 45 9.78 -13.67 5.59
CA LYS A 45 9.16 -14.99 5.71
C LYS A 45 9.46 -15.87 4.51
N TRP A 46 9.49 -17.17 4.75
CA TRP A 46 9.61 -18.16 3.70
C TRP A 46 8.25 -18.37 3.01
N GLU A 47 8.25 -18.56 1.69
CA GLU A 47 7.03 -18.60 0.87
C GLU A 47 5.90 -19.51 1.42
N PRO A 48 6.15 -20.75 1.90
CA PRO A 48 5.08 -21.56 2.49
C PRO A 48 4.47 -20.97 3.77
N LEU A 49 5.26 -20.23 4.54
CA LEU A 49 4.80 -19.55 5.76
C LEU A 49 3.95 -18.32 5.43
N VAL A 50 4.16 -17.68 4.27
CA VAL A 50 3.32 -16.55 3.81
C VAL A 50 1.87 -17.01 3.64
N ILE A 51 1.65 -18.20 3.05
CA ILE A 51 0.29 -18.76 2.90
C ILE A 51 -0.36 -18.99 4.26
N VAL A 52 0.38 -19.50 5.25
CA VAL A 52 -0.13 -19.69 6.61
C VAL A 52 -0.45 -18.34 7.27
N GLU A 53 0.45 -17.38 7.14
CA GLU A 53 0.28 -16.01 7.68
C GLU A 53 -1.01 -15.38 7.12
N VAL A 54 -1.17 -15.38 5.80
CA VAL A 54 -2.31 -14.76 5.11
C VAL A 54 -3.61 -15.52 5.41
N LEU A 55 -3.63 -16.86 5.26
CA LEU A 55 -4.88 -17.63 5.34
C LEU A 55 -5.32 -18.01 6.76
N LYS A 56 -4.37 -18.20 7.68
CA LYS A 56 -4.66 -18.68 9.05
C LYS A 56 -4.55 -17.56 10.08
N MET A 57 -3.47 -16.78 10.02
CA MET A 57 -3.23 -15.71 10.98
C MET A 57 -3.95 -14.42 10.60
N LYS A 58 -4.45 -14.32 9.35
CA LYS A 58 -4.98 -13.08 8.75
C LYS A 58 -3.95 -11.93 8.85
N GLY A 59 -2.67 -12.28 8.79
CA GLY A 59 -1.57 -11.36 8.93
C GLY A 59 -1.38 -10.51 7.68
N GLN A 60 -0.84 -9.30 7.87
CA GLN A 60 -0.43 -8.39 6.82
C GLN A 60 1.11 -8.28 6.81
N PRO A 61 1.73 -7.83 5.70
CA PRO A 61 3.15 -7.53 5.69
C PRO A 61 3.50 -6.55 6.81
N SER A 62 4.71 -6.67 7.33
CA SER A 62 5.26 -5.71 8.29
C SER A 62 5.13 -4.28 7.74
N GLN A 63 4.98 -3.30 8.64
CA GLN A 63 4.80 -1.91 8.25
C GLN A 63 5.88 -1.49 7.24
N PRO A 64 5.49 -0.89 6.09
CA PRO A 64 6.45 -0.54 5.06
C PRO A 64 7.42 0.51 5.59
N GLU A 65 8.72 0.21 5.50
CA GLU A 65 9.75 1.23 5.50
C GLU A 65 9.81 1.80 4.09
N PHE A 66 9.04 2.87 3.85
CA PHE A 66 9.14 3.59 2.59
C PHE A 66 10.56 4.11 2.46
N ASN A 67 11.21 3.73 1.37
CA ASN A 67 12.51 4.26 0.98
C ASN A 67 12.42 5.79 0.75
N HIS A 68 13.44 6.37 0.10
CA HIS A 68 13.46 7.81 -0.21
C HIS A 68 12.34 8.29 -1.18
N THR A 69 11.33 7.48 -1.52
CA THR A 69 10.21 7.84 -2.41
C THR A 69 9.23 8.83 -1.77
N LEU A 70 8.98 8.74 -0.46
CA LEU A 70 8.21 9.74 0.29
C LEU A 70 9.12 10.41 1.31
N GLN A 71 9.11 11.74 1.36
CA GLN A 71 9.91 12.50 2.31
C GLN A 71 9.07 12.91 3.51
N ARG A 72 7.79 13.25 3.30
CA ARG A 72 6.97 13.78 4.38
C ARG A 72 6.32 12.70 5.23
N SER A 73 6.27 12.95 6.55
CA SER A 73 5.70 12.00 7.51
C SER A 73 4.19 11.82 7.35
N ASP A 74 3.46 12.86 6.97
CA ASP A 74 2.02 12.82 6.71
C ASP A 74 1.70 12.01 5.45
N ALA A 75 2.44 12.22 4.36
CA ALA A 75 2.33 11.42 3.14
C ALA A 75 2.64 9.94 3.41
N LYS A 76 3.67 9.63 4.20
CA LYS A 76 3.99 8.25 4.64
C LYS A 76 2.87 7.64 5.47
N ALA A 77 2.30 8.39 6.41
CA ALA A 77 1.18 7.91 7.22
C ALA A 77 -0.03 7.58 6.33
N LYS A 78 -0.39 8.49 5.43
CA LYS A 78 -1.52 8.31 4.51
C LYS A 78 -1.31 7.12 3.56
N MET A 79 -0.11 6.96 3.01
CA MET A 79 0.24 5.80 2.17
C MET A 79 0.15 4.50 2.98
N SER A 80 0.60 4.48 4.24
CA SER A 80 0.50 3.31 5.10
C SER A 80 -0.95 2.93 5.38
N GLU A 81 -1.82 3.92 5.62
CA GLU A 81 -3.25 3.70 5.82
C GLU A 81 -3.92 3.13 4.57
N LEU A 82 -3.62 3.71 3.39
CA LEU A 82 -4.12 3.21 2.12
C LEU A 82 -3.70 1.76 1.88
N LEU A 83 -2.43 1.42 2.10
CA LEU A 83 -1.93 0.06 1.94
C LEU A 83 -2.66 -0.92 2.85
N LYS A 84 -2.80 -0.59 4.14
CA LYS A 84 -3.56 -1.40 5.12
C LYS A 84 -5.00 -1.63 4.69
N TRP A 85 -5.64 -0.61 4.10
CA TRP A 85 -7.01 -0.68 3.63
C TRP A 85 -7.15 -1.56 2.38
N CYS A 86 -6.26 -1.39 1.39
CA CYS A 86 -6.24 -2.23 0.18
C CYS A 86 -6.02 -3.71 0.48
N ILE A 87 -5.16 -4.03 1.46
CA ILE A 87 -4.81 -5.41 1.83
C ILE A 87 -5.64 -5.97 3.01
N ALA A 88 -6.81 -5.38 3.28
CA ALA A 88 -7.75 -5.91 4.26
C ALA A 88 -8.11 -7.37 3.91
N TYR A 89 -8.21 -8.22 4.94
CA TYR A 89 -8.42 -9.65 4.74
C TYR A 89 -9.78 -9.94 4.10
N GLU A 90 -10.86 -9.34 4.61
CA GLU A 90 -12.20 -9.50 4.03
C GLU A 90 -12.35 -8.60 2.78
N PRO A 91 -12.81 -9.13 1.63
CA PRO A 91 -12.92 -8.34 0.39
C PRO A 91 -13.78 -7.08 0.52
N GLY A 92 -14.87 -7.15 1.31
CA GLY A 92 -15.79 -6.03 1.50
C GLY A 92 -15.24 -4.88 2.34
N ASP A 93 -14.14 -5.10 3.07
CA ASP A 93 -13.48 -4.06 3.85
C ASP A 93 -12.50 -3.23 3.01
N ARG A 94 -12.22 -3.64 1.77
CA ARG A 94 -11.27 -2.98 0.86
C ARG A 94 -11.93 -1.76 0.18
N PRO A 95 -11.15 -0.73 -0.18
CA PRO A 95 -11.65 0.41 -0.93
C PRO A 95 -12.04 -0.01 -2.35
N ASN A 96 -13.00 0.69 -2.94
CA ASN A 96 -13.15 0.64 -4.39
C ASN A 96 -12.06 1.47 -5.10
N VAL A 97 -11.89 1.25 -6.41
CA VAL A 97 -10.82 1.89 -7.19
C VAL A 97 -10.91 3.42 -7.19
N SER A 98 -12.11 4.01 -7.10
CA SER A 98 -12.26 5.46 -6.98
C SER A 98 -11.67 5.97 -5.68
N GLN A 99 -11.95 5.29 -4.57
CA GLN A 99 -11.40 5.64 -3.25
C GLN A 99 -9.87 5.47 -3.21
N VAL A 100 -9.35 4.41 -3.85
CA VAL A 100 -7.89 4.22 -4.01
C VAL A 100 -7.27 5.40 -4.75
N LYS A 101 -7.87 5.80 -5.88
CA LYS A 101 -7.40 6.94 -6.68
C LYS A 101 -7.42 8.24 -5.86
N ASP A 102 -8.51 8.52 -5.16
CA ASP A 102 -8.64 9.75 -4.36
C ASP A 102 -7.61 9.80 -3.22
N ALA A 103 -7.37 8.66 -2.56
CA ALA A 103 -6.33 8.55 -1.53
C ALA A 103 -4.92 8.75 -2.09
N LEU A 104 -4.61 8.24 -3.29
CA LEU A 104 -3.31 8.46 -3.94
C LEU A 104 -3.08 9.93 -4.31
N ILE A 105 -4.13 10.62 -4.79
CA ILE A 105 -4.09 12.07 -5.06
C ILE A 105 -3.81 12.84 -3.76
N GLU A 106 -4.38 12.41 -2.64
CA GLU A 106 -4.13 13.03 -1.33
C GLU A 106 -2.67 12.82 -0.89
N VAL A 107 -2.11 11.63 -1.06
CA VAL A 107 -0.67 11.37 -0.80
C VAL A 107 0.20 12.29 -1.65
N GLU A 108 -0.09 12.41 -2.95
CA GLU A 108 0.66 13.29 -3.87
C GLU A 108 0.60 14.75 -3.42
N LYS A 109 -0.59 15.24 -3.03
CA LYS A 109 -0.77 16.60 -2.51
C LYS A 109 0.02 16.86 -1.24
N LEU A 110 -0.03 15.91 -0.29
CA LEU A 110 0.71 16.00 0.95
C LEU A 110 2.21 16.14 0.64
N GLU A 111 2.74 15.26 -0.22
CA GLU A 111 4.15 15.28 -0.64
C GLU A 111 4.54 16.58 -1.37
N CYS A 112 3.66 17.15 -2.19
CA CYS A 112 3.91 18.34 -3.00
C CYS A 112 3.78 19.69 -2.27
N THR A 113 3.50 19.74 -0.97
CA THR A 113 3.38 21.00 -0.19
C THR A 113 4.66 21.86 -0.11
N LEU A 114 5.69 21.59 -0.91
CA LEU A 114 6.99 22.27 -0.95
C LEU A 114 7.05 23.64 -1.67
N ILE A 115 5.93 24.34 -1.93
CA ILE A 115 6.00 25.64 -2.67
C ILE A 115 5.47 26.85 -1.88
N GLU A 116 4.66 26.71 -0.84
CA GLU A 116 4.06 27.89 -0.19
C GLU A 116 4.83 28.42 1.03
N ASP A 117 5.61 27.59 1.72
CA ASP A 117 6.24 28.01 2.99
C ASP A 117 7.60 28.74 2.85
N VAL A 118 8.16 28.88 1.64
CA VAL A 118 9.49 29.48 1.43
C VAL A 118 9.44 30.91 0.83
N LYS A 119 8.25 31.45 0.51
CA LYS A 119 8.15 32.75 -0.19
C LYS A 119 7.89 33.99 0.67
N ILE A 120 7.86 33.90 2.01
CA ILE A 120 7.69 35.07 2.87
C ILE A 120 8.93 35.27 3.75
N GLU A 121 10.06 35.68 3.17
CA GLU A 121 11.12 36.38 3.94
C GLU A 121 12.18 37.11 3.11
N ARG A 122 11.90 37.45 1.83
CA ARG A 122 12.82 38.27 1.02
C ARG A 122 12.10 39.30 0.16
N ASP A 123 11.39 40.22 0.82
CA ASP A 123 11.33 41.61 0.34
C ASP A 123 11.04 42.53 1.54
N GLY A 124 12.11 43.09 2.10
CA GLY A 124 12.05 43.80 3.37
C GLY A 124 13.41 44.29 3.84
N SER A 125 14.22 44.86 2.95
CA SER A 125 15.30 45.78 3.37
C SER A 125 15.70 46.68 2.22
N LYS A 126 15.18 47.91 2.33
CA LYS A 126 15.79 49.23 2.06
C LYS A 126 16.84 49.34 0.96
#